data_AF-A0A9N9KPG1-F1
#
_entry.id   AF-A0A9N9KPG1-F1
#
_cell.length_a   1.000
_cell.length_b   1.000
_cell.length_c   1.000
_cell.angle_alpha   90.00
_cell.angle_beta   90.00
_cell.angle_gamma   90.00
#
_symmetry.space_group_name_H-M   'P 1'
#
loop_
_entity.id
_entity.type
_entity.pdbx_description
1 polymer ?
#
loop_
_entity_poly.entity_id
_entity_poly.type
_entity_poly.pdbx_seq_one_letter_code
_entity_poly.pdbx_strand_id
1 'polypeptide(L)'
;MPTLPQSQLSSMNKRSRRIIMADGGTAEAKNDVVEASMSSASSTAGANTPTQSTFSERYEEISGYPHISHSHDIPWPGSAYVIRSCLERRVLTLAHGCLELKDQPVHAGGWKWECVEKDGWLGFRNTVSGTYLGHDGAGKFRATALHHAAWEYLGTRKCPEGGYLLLTVHGWKLRKMDTAKGLNTLVETEMIRSRSGINGLIHEGGSLWEFVKV
;
A
#
# COMPACT_ATOMS: atom_id res chain seq x y z
N MET A 1 28.75 6.31 -25.90
CA MET A 1 28.95 5.36 -24.79
C MET A 1 30.25 5.71 -24.08
N PRO A 2 30.23 6.41 -22.94
CA PRO A 2 31.42 6.60 -22.12
C PRO A 2 31.46 5.58 -20.97
N THR A 3 32.59 4.90 -20.90
CA THR A 3 33.01 3.82 -19.99
C THR A 3 33.33 4.36 -18.59
N LEU A 4 32.84 3.68 -17.54
CA LEU A 4 33.16 3.99 -16.13
C LEU A 4 34.57 3.48 -15.74
N PRO A 5 35.34 4.22 -14.90
CA PRO A 5 36.62 3.77 -14.36
C PRO A 5 36.51 2.82 -13.15
N GLN A 6 37.36 1.79 -13.15
CA GLN A 6 37.48 0.68 -12.19
C GLN A 6 38.33 1.02 -10.95
N SER A 7 37.81 1.79 -9.99
CA SER A 7 38.53 1.96 -8.72
C SER A 7 37.60 2.16 -7.54
N GLN A 8 36.89 1.11 -7.13
CA GLN A 8 36.50 0.81 -5.73
C GLN A 8 35.87 -0.62 -5.64
N LEU A 9 36.46 -1.61 -6.33
CA LEU A 9 36.18 -3.04 -6.14
C LEU A 9 37.28 -3.62 -5.25
N SER A 10 37.19 -3.39 -3.94
CA SER A 10 38.15 -3.94 -2.97
C SER A 10 37.68 -3.77 -1.51
N SER A 11 36.70 -4.58 -1.07
CA SER A 11 36.65 -5.05 0.33
C SER A 11 35.59 -6.14 0.49
N MET A 12 35.88 -7.33 -0.07
CA MET A 12 35.15 -8.56 0.23
C MET A 12 36.15 -9.70 0.35
N ASN A 13 36.72 -9.88 1.54
CA ASN A 13 36.97 -11.18 2.17
C ASN A 13 37.77 -11.01 3.46
N LYS A 14 37.16 -11.32 4.60
CA LYS A 14 37.86 -11.98 5.71
C LYS A 14 36.82 -12.75 6.52
N ARG A 15 36.73 -14.04 6.19
CA ARG A 15 36.03 -15.11 6.89
C ARG A 15 36.84 -15.46 8.14
N SER A 16 36.22 -15.58 9.31
CA SER A 16 36.82 -16.34 10.43
C SER A 16 35.73 -17.03 11.25
N ARG A 17 35.90 -18.35 11.45
CA ARG A 17 35.06 -19.26 12.24
C ARG A 17 35.92 -19.92 13.32
N ARG A 18 35.43 -20.00 14.57
CA ARG A 18 35.59 -21.06 15.64
C ARG A 18 35.12 -20.44 16.98
N ILE A 19 34.09 -20.89 17.72
CA ILE A 19 33.88 -22.07 18.63
C ILE A 19 35.13 -22.32 19.52
N ILE A 20 35.16 -22.44 20.87
CA ILE A 20 34.39 -23.18 21.93
C ILE A 20 34.76 -22.52 23.32
N MET A 21 33.94 -22.37 24.39
CA MET A 21 33.60 -23.24 25.58
C MET A 21 33.00 -22.28 26.65
N ALA A 22 31.81 -22.47 27.24
CA ALA A 22 31.42 -23.33 28.38
C ALA A 22 31.94 -22.89 29.78
N ASP A 23 30.98 -22.58 30.67
CA ASP A 23 30.86 -22.87 32.14
C ASP A 23 30.14 -21.69 32.83
N GLY A 24 29.14 -21.80 33.72
CA GLY A 24 28.53 -22.92 34.43
C GLY A 24 27.38 -22.42 35.33
N GLY A 25 26.63 -23.36 35.93
CA GLY A 25 25.81 -23.14 37.14
C GLY A 25 24.28 -23.11 36.95
N THR A 26 23.60 -24.24 36.75
CA THR A 26 22.84 -25.08 37.74
C THR A 26 21.83 -24.40 38.67
N ALA A 27 20.56 -24.78 38.51
CA ALA A 27 19.64 -25.26 39.56
C ALA A 27 18.39 -25.83 38.85
N GLU A 28 18.31 -27.15 38.65
CA GLU A 28 17.72 -28.17 39.54
C GLU A 28 16.24 -28.45 39.22
N ALA A 29 15.98 -29.76 39.08
CA ALA A 29 14.78 -30.36 38.53
C ALA A 29 13.85 -30.88 39.63
N LYS A 30 12.57 -31.04 39.31
CA LYS A 30 11.73 -32.10 39.87
C LYS A 30 10.90 -32.73 38.76
N ASN A 31 11.25 -33.97 38.45
CA ASN A 31 10.44 -34.92 37.69
C ASN A 31 9.34 -35.46 38.61
N ASP A 32 8.18 -35.80 38.05
CA ASP A 32 7.45 -36.99 38.45
C ASP A 32 6.73 -37.58 37.24
N VAL A 33 6.93 -38.87 37.05
CA VAL A 33 6.41 -39.74 35.99
C VAL A 33 5.17 -40.45 36.55
N VAL A 34 4.08 -40.48 35.77
CA VAL A 34 3.17 -41.63 35.82
C VAL A 34 2.59 -41.90 34.44
N GLU A 35 2.90 -43.09 33.93
CA GLU A 35 2.39 -43.70 32.71
C GLU A 35 1.10 -44.45 33.03
N ALA A 36 0.06 -44.29 32.21
CA ALA A 36 -1.05 -45.23 32.13
C ALA A 36 -1.60 -45.28 30.69
N SER A 37 -1.63 -46.49 30.15
CA SER A 37 -2.02 -46.83 28.79
C SER A 37 -3.54 -46.92 28.58
N MET A 38 -3.93 -46.59 27.34
CA MET A 38 -5.11 -47.02 26.55
C MET A 38 -6.53 -46.72 27.06
N SER A 39 -7.29 -45.95 26.24
CA SER A 39 -8.62 -46.34 25.75
C SER A 39 -9.08 -45.42 24.61
N SER A 40 -9.51 -46.02 23.50
CA SER A 40 -10.09 -45.39 22.33
C SER A 40 -11.44 -44.74 22.65
N ALA A 41 -11.65 -43.49 22.24
CA ALA A 41 -12.98 -42.90 22.10
C ALA A 41 -12.99 -41.96 20.89
N SER A 42 -13.81 -42.32 19.90
CA SER A 42 -14.18 -41.47 18.78
C SER A 42 -15.15 -40.40 19.27
N SER A 43 -14.82 -39.13 19.09
CA SER A 43 -15.79 -38.04 19.19
C SER A 43 -15.55 -37.04 18.07
N THR A 44 -16.56 -36.91 17.23
CA THR A 44 -16.68 -35.92 16.16
C THR A 44 -16.66 -34.52 16.78
N ALA A 45 -15.52 -33.84 16.70
CA ALA A 45 -15.43 -32.42 16.99
C ALA A 45 -15.92 -31.64 15.77
N GLY A 46 -17.19 -31.22 15.81
CA GLY A 46 -17.72 -30.22 14.90
C GLY A 46 -16.86 -28.96 14.99
N ALA A 47 -16.36 -28.51 13.84
CA ALA A 47 -15.54 -27.31 13.73
C ALA A 47 -16.37 -26.08 14.15
N ASN A 48 -16.12 -25.57 15.36
CA ASN A 48 -16.60 -24.26 15.77
C ASN A 48 -15.84 -23.20 14.96
N THR A 49 -16.49 -22.70 13.91
CA THR A 49 -15.98 -21.55 13.14
C THR A 49 -16.32 -20.27 13.90
N PRO A 50 -15.39 -19.32 14.11
CA PRO A 50 -15.72 -18.07 14.78
C PRO A 50 -16.68 -17.22 13.93
N THR A 51 -17.85 -16.93 14.47
CA THR A 51 -18.82 -15.96 13.92
C THR A 51 -18.17 -14.58 13.90
N GLN A 52 -17.88 -14.04 12.71
CA GLN A 52 -17.52 -12.63 12.58
C GLN A 52 -18.79 -11.79 12.79
N SER A 53 -18.81 -10.96 13.84
CA SER A 53 -19.85 -9.97 14.08
C SER A 53 -19.84 -8.94 12.97
N THR A 54 -20.91 -8.90 12.17
CA THR A 54 -21.13 -7.83 11.19
C THR A 54 -21.69 -6.62 11.92
N PHE A 55 -20.89 -5.56 12.04
CA PHE A 55 -21.38 -4.26 12.51
C PHE A 55 -22.23 -3.65 11.40
N SER A 56 -23.53 -3.92 11.44
CA SER A 56 -24.53 -3.24 10.61
C SER A 56 -24.89 -1.94 11.32
N GLU A 57 -24.19 -0.86 10.96
CA GLU A 57 -24.72 0.48 11.17
C GLU A 57 -25.39 0.93 9.87
N ARG A 58 -26.71 0.74 9.88
CA ARG A 58 -27.69 1.45 9.08
C ARG A 58 -27.42 2.95 9.19
N TYR A 59 -27.00 3.56 8.09
CA TYR A 59 -27.23 4.99 7.84
C TYR A 59 -28.08 5.12 6.59
N GLU A 60 -29.07 5.98 6.72
CA GLU A 60 -30.22 6.05 5.83
C GLU A 60 -29.86 6.45 4.40
N GLU A 61 -30.53 5.74 3.51
CA GLU A 61 -30.94 6.10 2.16
C GLU A 61 -31.36 7.57 2.06
N ILE A 62 -30.48 8.45 1.56
CA ILE A 62 -30.78 9.62 0.69
C ILE A 62 -29.45 10.07 0.06
N SER A 63 -29.18 9.61 -1.16
CA SER A 63 -28.55 10.36 -2.26
C SER A 63 -28.12 9.35 -3.33
N GLY A 64 -28.35 9.67 -4.60
CA GLY A 64 -28.04 8.79 -5.75
C GLY A 64 -26.56 8.50 -5.96
N TYR A 65 -25.69 8.75 -4.99
CA TYR A 65 -24.26 8.50 -5.09
C TYR A 65 -23.95 7.04 -4.74
N PRO A 66 -22.94 6.42 -5.41
CA PRO A 66 -22.49 5.10 -5.04
C PRO A 66 -22.05 5.11 -3.57
N HIS A 67 -22.68 4.25 -2.76
CA HIS A 67 -22.32 4.05 -1.36
C HIS A 67 -20.90 3.48 -1.31
N ILE A 68 -19.91 4.34 -1.09
CA ILE A 68 -18.50 3.96 -0.99
C ILE A 68 -18.37 3.09 0.27
N SER A 69 -18.36 1.76 0.10
CA SER A 69 -18.15 0.82 1.20
C SER A 69 -16.80 1.08 1.89
N HIS A 70 -16.73 0.80 3.19
CA HIS A 70 -15.50 0.95 3.98
C HIS A 70 -14.47 -0.18 3.77
N SER A 71 -14.66 -1.03 2.75
CA SER A 71 -13.74 -2.12 2.41
C SER A 71 -12.61 -1.60 1.51
N HIS A 72 -11.38 -1.61 2.02
CA HIS A 72 -10.18 -1.27 1.24
C HIS A 72 -9.76 -2.42 0.35
N ASP A 73 -10.05 -2.31 -0.94
CA ASP A 73 -9.69 -3.34 -1.91
C ASP A 73 -8.21 -3.28 -2.30
N ILE A 74 -7.69 -4.43 -2.71
CA ILE A 74 -6.38 -4.50 -3.37
C ILE A 74 -6.58 -4.03 -4.82
N PRO A 75 -5.84 -3.00 -5.28
CA PRO A 75 -5.92 -2.56 -6.67
C PRO A 75 -5.43 -3.69 -7.57
N TRP A 76 -6.32 -4.19 -8.42
CA TRP A 76 -6.06 -5.30 -9.34
C TRP A 76 -6.36 -4.86 -10.78
N PRO A 77 -5.51 -5.24 -11.74
CA PRO A 77 -5.71 -4.87 -13.14
C PRO A 77 -7.09 -5.30 -13.68
N GLY A 78 -7.68 -4.46 -14.52
CA GLY A 78 -9.01 -4.67 -15.11
C GLY A 78 -10.19 -4.30 -14.20
N SER A 79 -9.92 -3.81 -12.99
CA SER A 79 -10.95 -3.26 -12.09
C SER A 79 -10.89 -1.73 -12.05
N ALA A 80 -12.03 -1.09 -11.79
CA ALA A 80 -12.12 0.35 -11.59
C ALA A 80 -12.29 0.70 -10.11
N TYR A 81 -11.70 1.81 -9.70
CA TYR A 81 -11.66 2.22 -8.30
C TYR A 81 -11.96 3.72 -8.14
N VAL A 82 -12.57 4.05 -7.01
CA VAL A 82 -12.42 5.35 -6.37
C VAL A 82 -11.10 5.32 -5.59
N ILE A 83 -10.23 6.32 -5.80
CA ILE A 83 -9.00 6.48 -5.02
C ILE A 83 -9.26 7.61 -4.00
N ARG A 84 -9.20 7.32 -2.71
CA ARG A 84 -9.57 8.24 -1.63
C ARG A 84 -8.43 8.42 -0.64
N SER A 85 -8.18 9.66 -0.19
CA SER A 85 -7.21 9.94 0.86
C SER A 85 -7.67 9.35 2.20
N CYS A 86 -6.81 8.59 2.87
CA CYS A 86 -7.07 8.10 4.22
C CYS A 86 -7.17 9.24 5.22
N LEU A 87 -6.42 10.32 5.12
CA LEU A 87 -6.48 11.36 6.15
C LEU A 87 -7.74 12.22 6.02
N GLU A 88 -7.98 12.71 4.81
CA GLU A 88 -8.99 13.75 4.58
C GLU A 88 -10.31 13.17 4.07
N ARG A 89 -10.34 11.87 3.73
CA ARG A 89 -11.49 11.17 3.14
C ARG A 89 -11.97 11.80 1.82
N ARG A 90 -11.13 12.60 1.18
CA ARG A 90 -11.39 13.23 -0.12
C ARG A 90 -10.97 12.33 -1.28
N VAL A 91 -11.71 12.40 -2.38
CA VAL A 91 -11.59 11.55 -3.56
C VAL A 91 -10.72 12.22 -4.62
N LEU A 92 -9.74 11.47 -5.13
CA LEU A 92 -8.92 11.83 -6.28
C LEU A 92 -9.78 11.92 -7.54
N THR A 93 -9.89 13.13 -8.08
CA THR A 93 -10.75 13.44 -9.23
C THR A 93 -9.95 14.20 -10.28
N LEU A 94 -10.20 13.89 -11.55
CA LEU A 94 -9.78 14.73 -12.67
C LEU A 94 -10.93 15.67 -13.05
N ALA A 95 -10.70 16.97 -12.90
CA ALA A 95 -11.65 18.02 -13.28
C ALA A 95 -10.94 19.08 -14.12
N HIS A 96 -11.50 19.45 -15.27
CA HIS A 96 -10.92 20.44 -16.18
C HIS A 96 -9.45 20.16 -16.56
N GLY A 97 -9.05 18.89 -16.63
CA GLY A 97 -7.66 18.48 -16.91
C GLY A 97 -6.70 18.58 -15.73
N CYS A 98 -7.18 18.97 -14.54
CA CYS A 98 -6.41 19.09 -13.31
C CYS A 98 -6.79 18.00 -12.30
N LEU A 99 -5.79 17.47 -11.60
CA LEU A 99 -6.03 16.58 -10.46
C LEU A 99 -6.42 17.39 -9.24
N GLU A 100 -7.50 16.98 -8.59
CA GLU A 100 -8.10 17.62 -7.43
C GLU A 100 -8.57 16.55 -6.43
N LEU A 101 -8.56 16.87 -5.14
CA LEU A 101 -9.31 16.10 -4.13
C LEU A 101 -10.65 16.77 -3.87
N LYS A 102 -11.73 15.98 -3.85
CA LYS A 102 -13.09 16.46 -3.59
C LYS A 102 -13.75 15.66 -2.48
N ASP A 103 -14.59 16.30 -1.68
CA ASP A 103 -15.26 15.63 -0.55
C ASP A 103 -16.22 14.52 -1.02
N GLN A 104 -16.83 14.69 -2.20
CA GLN A 104 -17.75 13.70 -2.78
C GLN A 104 -17.54 13.51 -4.28
N PRO A 105 -17.71 12.29 -4.80
CA PRO A 105 -17.76 12.04 -6.24
C PRO A 105 -19.04 12.65 -6.82
N VAL A 106 -18.91 13.57 -7.79
CA VAL A 106 -20.05 14.09 -8.55
C VAL A 106 -20.49 13.10 -9.64
N HIS A 107 -21.79 12.97 -9.91
CA HIS A 107 -22.35 11.94 -10.81
C HIS A 107 -21.68 11.82 -12.20
N ALA A 108 -21.20 12.93 -12.77
CA ALA A 108 -20.50 12.98 -14.07
C ALA A 108 -19.02 13.37 -13.93
N GLY A 109 -18.35 12.90 -12.88
CA GLY A 109 -16.98 13.30 -12.55
C GLY A 109 -15.89 12.36 -13.04
N GLY A 110 -14.68 12.89 -13.21
CA GLY A 110 -13.47 12.12 -13.49
C GLY A 110 -12.86 11.44 -12.25
N TRP A 111 -13.67 10.85 -11.36
CA TRP A 111 -13.20 10.21 -10.11
C TRP A 111 -13.01 8.70 -10.23
N LYS A 112 -13.48 8.08 -11.33
CA LYS A 112 -13.34 6.64 -11.56
C LYS A 112 -12.05 6.35 -12.34
N TRP A 113 -11.19 5.55 -11.72
CA TRP A 113 -9.86 5.18 -12.24
C TRP A 113 -9.81 3.68 -12.52
N GLU A 114 -9.63 3.32 -13.79
CA GLU A 114 -9.36 1.95 -14.23
C GLU A 114 -7.91 1.59 -13.89
N CYS A 115 -7.72 0.51 -13.14
CA CYS A 115 -6.40 -0.07 -12.88
C CYS A 115 -5.98 -0.90 -14.11
N VAL A 116 -4.86 -0.53 -14.73
CA VAL A 116 -4.30 -1.17 -15.92
C VAL A 116 -2.90 -1.67 -15.57
N GLU A 117 -2.51 -2.81 -16.11
CA GLU A 117 -1.14 -3.31 -16.00
C GLU A 117 -0.43 -3.28 -17.34
N LYS A 118 0.84 -2.88 -17.32
CA LYS A 118 1.76 -3.00 -18.45
C LYS A 118 3.16 -3.31 -17.93
N ASP A 119 3.77 -4.38 -18.44
CA ASP A 119 5.13 -4.80 -18.08
C ASP A 119 5.36 -4.96 -16.56
N GLY A 120 4.33 -5.40 -15.83
CA GLY A 120 4.35 -5.54 -14.36
C GLY A 120 4.17 -4.24 -13.58
N TRP A 121 3.97 -3.10 -14.26
CA TRP A 121 3.65 -1.82 -13.63
C TRP A 121 2.16 -1.54 -13.67
N LEU A 122 1.63 -1.00 -12.58
CA LEU A 122 0.26 -0.51 -12.55
C LEU A 122 0.18 0.88 -13.19
N GLY A 123 -1.01 1.20 -13.69
CA GLY A 123 -1.40 2.52 -14.16
C GLY A 123 -2.85 2.75 -13.79
N PHE A 124 -3.19 3.99 -13.48
CA PHE A 124 -4.58 4.37 -13.17
C PHE A 124 -5.09 5.28 -14.27
N ARG A 125 -5.90 4.73 -15.17
CA ARG A 125 -6.49 5.44 -16.29
C ARG A 125 -7.82 6.05 -15.89
N ASN A 126 -7.98 7.34 -16.11
CA ASN A 126 -9.26 8.00 -15.90
C ASN A 126 -10.27 7.49 -16.92
N THR A 127 -11.43 7.03 -16.46
CA THR A 127 -12.46 6.45 -17.35
C THR A 127 -13.20 7.47 -18.21
N VAL A 128 -13.12 8.77 -17.88
CA VAL A 128 -13.77 9.85 -18.66
C VAL A 128 -12.82 10.43 -19.69
N SER A 129 -11.62 10.86 -19.30
CA SER A 129 -10.65 11.46 -20.24
C SER A 129 -9.82 10.42 -20.99
N GLY A 130 -9.75 9.19 -20.49
CA GLY A 130 -8.85 8.16 -21.00
C GLY A 130 -7.37 8.40 -20.68
N THR A 131 -7.03 9.43 -19.90
CA THR A 131 -5.65 9.78 -19.53
C THR A 131 -5.18 9.05 -18.28
N TYR A 132 -3.89 8.76 -18.21
CA TYR A 132 -3.26 8.04 -17.11
C TYR A 132 -2.72 8.98 -16.04
N LEU A 133 -2.91 8.58 -14.79
CA LEU A 133 -2.28 9.18 -13.63
C LEU A 133 -0.77 8.93 -13.68
N GLY A 134 0.00 10.00 -13.55
CA GLY A 134 1.45 9.96 -13.58
C GLY A 134 2.05 11.19 -12.94
N HIS A 135 3.36 11.33 -13.04
CA HIS A 135 4.09 12.50 -12.53
C HIS A 135 4.62 13.38 -13.67
N ASP A 136 5.05 14.60 -13.34
CA ASP A 136 5.53 15.60 -14.31
C ASP A 136 7.06 15.71 -14.38
N GLY A 137 7.78 14.89 -13.62
CA GLY A 137 9.24 14.97 -13.46
C GLY A 137 9.72 16.18 -12.63
N ALA A 138 8.83 17.07 -12.21
CA ALA A 138 9.10 18.24 -11.37
C ALA A 138 8.51 18.08 -9.94
N GLY A 139 8.07 16.88 -9.58
CA GLY A 139 7.59 16.56 -8.24
C GLY A 139 6.08 16.72 -8.06
N LYS A 140 5.30 16.84 -9.13
CA LYS A 140 3.82 16.88 -9.06
C LYS A 140 3.20 15.73 -9.83
N PHE A 141 1.99 15.36 -9.41
CA PHE A 141 1.15 14.43 -10.16
C PHE A 141 0.25 15.15 -11.16
N ARG A 142 -0.05 14.47 -12.27
CA ARG A 142 -0.94 14.92 -13.35
C ARG A 142 -1.64 13.72 -13.99
N ALA A 143 -2.69 13.98 -14.77
CA ALA A 143 -3.33 12.95 -15.59
C ALA A 143 -3.58 13.46 -17.01
N THR A 144 -2.52 13.53 -17.81
CA THR A 144 -2.56 14.14 -19.16
C THR A 144 -2.12 13.20 -20.29
N ALA A 145 -1.39 12.14 -19.98
CA ALA A 145 -0.90 11.20 -20.98
C ALA A 145 -1.99 10.22 -21.42
N LEU A 146 -2.13 9.98 -22.72
CA LEU A 146 -3.00 8.94 -23.28
C LEU A 146 -2.33 7.56 -23.35
N HIS A 147 -1.10 7.45 -22.86
CA HIS A 147 -0.31 6.23 -22.86
C HIS A 147 0.16 5.89 -21.46
N HIS A 148 0.42 4.61 -21.24
CA HIS A 148 1.01 4.09 -20.01
C HIS A 148 2.50 3.87 -20.25
N ALA A 149 3.33 4.81 -19.78
CA ALA A 149 4.79 4.77 -19.90
C ALA A 149 5.44 5.14 -18.56
N ALA A 150 6.77 5.36 -18.58
CA ALA A 150 7.59 5.47 -17.37
C ALA A 150 7.07 6.47 -16.32
N TRP A 151 6.43 7.57 -16.72
CA TRP A 151 5.92 8.58 -15.78
C TRP A 151 4.53 8.23 -15.23
N GLU A 152 3.83 7.31 -15.88
CA GLU A 152 2.53 6.77 -15.50
C GLU A 152 2.66 5.36 -14.87
N TYR A 153 3.88 4.85 -14.75
CA TYR A 153 4.18 3.62 -14.02
C TYR A 153 4.09 3.89 -12.53
N LEU A 154 3.13 3.20 -11.92
CA LEU A 154 2.82 3.30 -10.51
C LEU A 154 2.96 1.92 -9.86
N GLY A 155 3.39 1.94 -8.61
CA GLY A 155 3.34 0.80 -7.71
C GLY A 155 2.43 1.11 -6.53
N THR A 156 1.91 0.06 -5.89
CA THR A 156 1.13 0.21 -4.66
C THR A 156 1.74 -0.63 -3.55
N ARG A 157 1.84 -0.08 -2.34
CA ARG A 157 2.33 -0.81 -1.18
C ARG A 157 1.32 -0.72 -0.04
N LYS A 158 0.78 -1.86 0.39
CA LYS A 158 -0.08 -1.96 1.58
C LYS A 158 0.71 -1.52 2.82
N CYS A 159 0.12 -0.68 3.66
CA CYS A 159 0.69 -0.33 4.95
C CYS A 159 0.06 -1.17 6.08
N PRO A 160 0.84 -1.57 7.11
CA PRO A 160 0.31 -2.31 8.26
C PRO A 160 -0.83 -1.57 8.98
N GLU A 161 -0.78 -0.24 9.00
CA GLU A 161 -1.77 0.63 9.63
C GLU A 161 -3.06 0.77 8.79
N GLY A 162 -3.08 0.20 7.58
CA GLY A 162 -4.17 0.30 6.62
C GLY A 162 -3.85 1.23 5.44
N GLY A 163 -4.69 1.14 4.41
CA GLY A 163 -4.48 1.86 3.15
C GLY A 163 -3.23 1.43 2.38
N TYR A 164 -2.87 2.25 1.39
CA TYR A 164 -1.79 2.00 0.46
C TYR A 164 -0.98 3.26 0.22
N LEU A 165 0.33 3.11 0.03
CA LEU A 165 1.12 4.09 -0.69
C LEU A 165 0.91 3.93 -2.20
N LEU A 166 0.67 5.02 -2.91
CA LEU A 166 0.94 5.09 -4.36
C LEU A 166 2.38 5.53 -4.56
N LEU A 167 3.15 4.75 -5.31
CA LEU A 167 4.57 4.93 -5.52
C LEU A 167 4.86 5.18 -7.00
N THR A 168 5.82 6.05 -7.28
CA THR A 168 6.34 6.29 -8.64
C THR A 168 7.87 6.27 -8.63
N VAL A 169 8.47 5.99 -9.79
CA VAL A 169 9.91 6.07 -9.98
C VAL A 169 10.27 7.48 -10.43
N HIS A 170 10.98 8.22 -9.58
CA HIS A 170 11.56 9.50 -9.96
C HIS A 170 13.08 9.40 -9.98
N GLY A 171 13.65 9.44 -11.18
CA GLY A 171 15.08 9.17 -11.39
C GLY A 171 15.40 7.72 -10.99
N TRP A 172 16.18 7.54 -9.93
CA TRP A 172 16.58 6.23 -9.38
C TRP A 172 15.96 5.94 -8.01
N LYS A 173 14.98 6.74 -7.57
CA LYS A 173 14.32 6.57 -6.27
C LYS A 173 12.82 6.32 -6.46
N LEU A 174 12.24 5.60 -5.51
CA LEU A 174 10.79 5.58 -5.33
C LEU A 174 10.35 6.79 -4.50
N ARG A 175 9.32 7.46 -4.97
CA ARG A 175 8.61 8.53 -4.26
C ARG A 175 7.15 8.17 -4.10
N LYS A 176 6.53 8.66 -3.03
CA LYS A 176 5.11 8.43 -2.74
C LYS A 176 4.28 9.63 -3.18
N MET A 177 3.03 9.38 -3.52
CA MET A 177 2.03 10.42 -3.68
C MET A 177 1.59 10.94 -2.33
N ASP A 178 1.61 12.26 -2.18
CA ASP A 178 1.24 12.99 -0.98
C ASP A 178 0.35 14.18 -1.33
N THR A 179 -0.41 14.64 -0.34
CA THR A 179 -1.15 15.90 -0.41
C THR A 179 -0.29 17.04 0.14
N ALA A 180 -0.05 18.08 -0.66
CA ALA A 180 0.64 19.26 -0.16
C ALA A 180 -0.19 19.94 0.94
N LYS A 181 0.41 20.28 2.09
CA LYS A 181 -0.29 20.88 3.22
C LYS A 181 -1.05 22.15 2.79
N GLY A 182 -2.36 22.16 3.00
CA GLY A 182 -3.23 23.31 2.71
C GLY A 182 -3.51 23.55 1.21
N LEU A 183 -2.97 22.72 0.32
CA LEU A 183 -3.19 22.83 -1.12
C LEU A 183 -3.88 21.55 -1.62
N ASN A 184 -4.86 21.69 -2.50
CA ASN A 184 -5.54 20.56 -3.13
C ASN A 184 -4.67 19.90 -4.23
N THR A 185 -3.36 19.85 -4.00
CA THR A 185 -2.34 19.51 -4.98
C THR A 185 -1.60 18.26 -4.54
N LEU A 186 -1.36 17.39 -5.52
CA LEU A 186 -0.69 16.12 -5.33
C LEU A 186 0.78 16.26 -5.71
N VAL A 187 1.64 15.90 -4.77
CA VAL A 187 3.08 16.05 -4.90
C VAL A 187 3.79 14.73 -4.64
N GLU A 188 4.97 14.60 -5.19
CA GLU A 188 5.88 13.53 -4.87
C GLU A 188 6.64 13.87 -3.57
N THR A 189 6.67 12.95 -2.62
CA THR A 189 7.52 13.06 -1.43
C THR A 189 8.42 11.85 -1.29
N GLU A 190 9.58 12.02 -0.66
CA GLU A 190 10.49 10.91 -0.40
C GLU A 190 9.86 9.93 0.61
N MET A 191 10.21 8.64 0.48
CA MET A 191 9.90 7.67 1.53
C MET A 191 10.82 7.91 2.73
N ILE A 192 10.32 8.58 3.77
CA ILE A 192 11.06 8.79 5.01
C ILE A 192 11.11 7.45 5.77
N ARG A 193 12.32 6.89 5.90
CA ARG A 193 12.58 5.77 6.82
C ARG A 193 12.55 6.32 8.25
N SER A 194 11.86 5.65 9.18
CA SER A 194 11.98 5.98 10.60
C SER A 194 13.45 6.08 11.00
N ARG A 195 13.82 7.17 11.67
CA ARG A 195 15.17 7.40 12.19
C ARG A 195 15.51 6.47 13.35
N SER A 196 14.49 5.94 14.02
CA SER A 196 14.62 4.89 15.01
C SER A 196 14.45 3.56 14.29
N GLY A 197 15.45 2.67 14.31
CA GLY A 197 15.45 1.37 13.63
C GLY A 197 14.35 0.38 14.07
N ILE A 198 13.33 0.86 14.76
CA ILE A 198 12.04 0.19 14.93
C ILE A 198 11.24 0.33 13.63
N ASN A 199 10.79 -0.81 13.12
CA ASN A 199 10.16 -0.96 11.81
C ASN A 199 8.93 -0.05 11.66
N GLY A 200 9.11 1.09 10.98
CA GLY A 200 8.01 1.97 10.60
C GLY A 200 8.45 2.93 9.50
N LEU A 201 7.71 3.01 8.41
CA LEU A 201 7.70 4.21 7.60
C LEU A 201 6.82 5.20 8.37
N ILE A 202 7.34 6.40 8.65
CA ILE A 202 6.46 7.44 9.23
C ILE A 202 5.59 7.91 8.07
N HIS A 203 4.35 7.45 8.08
CA HIS A 203 3.33 7.91 7.16
C HIS A 203 2.74 9.19 7.75
N GLU A 204 3.22 10.36 7.29
CA GLU A 204 2.41 11.57 7.39
C GLU A 204 1.08 11.26 6.68
N GLY A 205 -0.05 11.46 7.36
CA GLY A 205 -1.35 10.92 6.94
C GLY A 205 -1.79 11.30 5.51
N GLY A 206 -1.22 12.35 4.93
CA GLY A 206 -1.49 12.80 3.55
C GLY A 206 -1.07 11.81 2.44
N SER A 207 -0.36 10.73 2.78
CA SER A 207 0.21 9.82 1.77
C SER A 207 -0.42 8.44 1.72
N LEU A 208 -1.43 8.17 2.54
CA LEU A 208 -2.15 6.90 2.54
C LEU A 208 -3.43 7.02 1.72
N TRP A 209 -3.65 6.02 0.88
CA TRP A 209 -4.75 5.98 -0.08
C TRP A 209 -5.58 4.71 0.09
N GLU A 210 -6.87 4.86 -0.12
CA GLU A 210 -7.87 3.81 -0.11
C GLU A 210 -8.33 3.56 -1.55
N PHE A 211 -8.45 2.29 -1.91
CA PHE A 211 -9.08 1.89 -3.17
C PHE A 211 -10.44 1.29 -2.84
N VAL A 212 -11.50 1.86 -3.40
CA VAL A 212 -12.86 1.32 -3.27
C VAL A 212 -13.34 0.94 -4.65
N LYS A 213 -13.55 -0.37 -4.87
CA LYS A 213 -13.94 -0.90 -6.18
C LYS A 213 -15.34 -0.41 -6.58
N VAL A 214 -15.53 -0.15 -7.87
CA VAL A 214 -16.78 0.36 -8.49
C VAL A 214 -17.33 -0.61 -9.51
#